data_AF-A0A2M8DHH6-F1
#
_entry.id   AF-A0A2M8DHH6-F1
#
_cell.length_a   1.000
_cell.length_b   1.000
_cell.length_c   1.000
_cell.angle_alpha   90.00
_cell.angle_beta   90.00
_cell.angle_gamma   90.00
#
_symmetry.space_group_name_H-M   'P 1'
#
loop_
_entity.id
_entity.type
_entity.pdbx_description
1 polymer ?
#
loop_
_entity_poly.entity_id
_entity_poly.type
_entity_poly.pdbx_seq_one_letter_code
_entity_poly.pdbx_strand_id
1 'polypeptide(L)'
;MRTASLLFCLCLVATPSVARAAAAIHSVATDRFLFLFAEPDRPVAAHLAAVGPEVLAKIEDELLIHLPPPVRVHIQERLTLPGGVELAGWIEGLAIADRNTVLLRSPRVSHTPLELETVFAHELTHLALHRRVPRGLPRWLDEGLAMLVAHELRPGDIPLLASLAATRSLTDFTGDRPSFAGTHAPRAAYAQALSMVHHLQQKGGWEGLARLLDRLAAGDGLASAAATVYGDGWHALVDGWQSAVRLRYTWLPLILSGSLVWFLASPVVGLGLVRKWRIGQRRIRAMAEEEAIAEATAELELQWDKSLRVADPPRAGETTPPEGAHDR
;
A
#
# COMPACT_ATOMS: atom_id res chain seq x y z
N MET A 1 -40.03 73.26 -47.51
CA MET A 1 -38.98 72.85 -46.55
C MET A 1 -39.64 72.65 -45.18
N ARG A 2 -39.89 71.40 -44.77
CA ARG A 2 -40.34 71.06 -43.41
C ARG A 2 -39.48 69.91 -42.92
N THR A 3 -38.65 70.21 -41.94
CA THR A 3 -37.69 69.32 -41.28
C THR A 3 -38.40 68.38 -40.30
N ALA A 4 -37.75 67.25 -40.08
CA ALA A 4 -38.20 66.06 -39.37
C ALA A 4 -38.43 66.24 -37.85
N SER A 5 -39.17 65.30 -37.27
CA SER A 5 -38.91 64.75 -35.93
C SER A 5 -39.58 63.37 -35.83
N LEU A 6 -38.79 62.32 -36.05
CA LEU A 6 -39.13 60.93 -35.73
C LEU A 6 -38.82 60.71 -34.24
N LEU A 7 -39.86 60.50 -33.43
CA LEU A 7 -39.72 60.04 -32.05
C LEU A 7 -39.32 58.55 -32.07
N PHE A 8 -38.08 58.27 -31.70
CA PHE A 8 -37.59 56.91 -31.44
C PHE A 8 -37.88 56.57 -29.98
N CYS A 9 -38.92 55.76 -29.74
CA CYS A 9 -39.21 55.22 -28.41
C CYS A 9 -38.16 54.13 -28.10
N LEU A 10 -37.14 54.51 -27.33
CA LEU A 10 -36.14 53.58 -26.81
C LEU A 10 -36.77 52.80 -25.64
N CYS A 11 -37.32 51.62 -25.94
CA CYS A 11 -37.68 50.66 -24.90
C CYS A 11 -36.40 50.16 -24.22
N LEU A 12 -36.12 50.68 -23.02
CA LEU A 12 -35.13 50.10 -22.11
C LEU A 12 -35.61 48.70 -21.72
N VAL A 13 -35.11 47.67 -22.40
CA VAL A 13 -35.19 46.30 -21.88
C VAL A 13 -34.19 46.23 -20.74
N ALA A 14 -34.67 46.43 -19.52
CA ALA A 14 -33.90 46.14 -18.32
C ALA A 14 -33.61 44.62 -18.33
N THR A 15 -32.41 44.24 -18.73
CA THR A 15 -31.92 42.89 -18.51
C THR A 15 -31.84 42.69 -17.00
N PRO A 16 -32.50 41.68 -16.41
CA PRO A 16 -32.34 41.41 -15.00
C PRO A 16 -30.88 41.01 -14.80
N SER A 17 -30.11 41.90 -14.19
CA SER A 17 -28.83 41.56 -13.59
C SER A 17 -29.12 40.43 -12.61
N VAL A 18 -28.72 39.21 -12.97
CA VAL A 18 -28.70 38.09 -12.04
C VAL A 18 -27.64 38.45 -10.99
N ALA A 19 -28.05 39.20 -9.98
CA ALA A 19 -27.32 39.32 -8.74
C ALA A 19 -27.25 37.88 -8.20
N ARG A 20 -26.10 37.24 -8.39
CA ARG A 20 -25.79 35.95 -7.78
C ARG A 20 -25.91 36.20 -6.28
N ALA A 21 -27.03 35.80 -5.69
CA ALA A 21 -27.23 35.89 -4.25
C ALA A 21 -26.02 35.19 -3.61
N ALA A 22 -25.19 35.95 -2.88
CA ALA A 22 -24.13 35.35 -2.10
C ALA A 22 -24.82 34.34 -1.18
N ALA A 23 -24.47 33.06 -1.33
CA ALA A 23 -25.04 32.02 -0.48
C ALA A 23 -24.83 32.42 0.97
N ALA A 24 -25.89 32.36 1.77
CA ALA A 24 -25.80 32.71 3.18
C ALA A 24 -24.73 31.83 3.85
N ILE A 25 -23.78 32.46 4.54
CA ILE A 25 -22.77 31.76 5.33
C ILE A 25 -23.35 31.58 6.72
N HIS A 26 -23.43 30.32 7.15
CA HIS A 26 -23.84 29.91 8.48
C HIS A 26 -22.61 29.65 9.34
N SER A 27 -22.82 29.66 10.66
CA SER A 27 -21.74 29.35 11.61
C SER A 27 -22.20 28.49 12.77
N VAL A 28 -21.26 27.71 13.29
CA VAL A 28 -21.39 26.94 14.54
C VAL A 28 -20.11 27.19 15.33
N ALA A 29 -20.24 27.61 16.58
CA ALA A 29 -19.10 27.88 17.46
C ALA A 29 -19.05 26.83 18.58
N THR A 30 -17.82 26.48 18.98
CA THR A 30 -17.50 25.77 20.20
C THR A 30 -16.45 26.57 20.97
N ASP A 31 -16.05 26.12 22.16
CA ASP A 31 -15.02 26.82 22.95
C ASP A 31 -13.67 26.92 22.21
N ARG A 32 -13.39 25.98 21.30
CA ARG A 32 -12.12 25.88 20.57
C ARG A 32 -12.22 26.29 19.10
N PHE A 33 -13.42 26.26 18.51
CA PHE A 33 -13.59 26.39 17.07
C PHE A 33 -14.70 27.36 16.66
N LEU A 34 -14.54 27.93 15.47
CA LEU A 34 -15.59 28.62 14.74
C LEU A 34 -15.70 28.01 13.34
N PHE A 35 -16.76 27.24 13.10
CA PHE A 35 -17.06 26.65 11.80
C PHE A 35 -17.89 27.62 10.97
N LEU A 36 -17.52 27.81 9.70
CA LEU A 36 -18.16 28.69 8.72
C LEU A 36 -18.49 27.86 7.47
N PHE A 37 -19.76 27.81 7.06
CA PHE A 37 -20.22 26.87 6.05
C PHE A 37 -21.49 27.36 5.32
N ALA A 38 -21.77 26.81 4.14
CA ALA A 38 -23.06 27.00 3.47
C ALA A 38 -24.10 26.01 4.01
N GLU A 39 -25.41 26.36 3.99
CA GLU A 39 -26.48 25.54 4.57
C GLU A 39 -26.38 24.02 4.28
N PRO A 40 -26.07 23.57 3.05
CA PRO A 40 -25.98 22.15 2.75
C PRO A 40 -24.83 21.40 3.47
N ASP A 41 -23.84 22.13 4.01
CA ASP A 41 -22.72 21.59 4.80
C ASP A 41 -22.98 21.64 6.31
N ARG A 42 -24.19 22.01 6.75
CA ARG A 42 -24.59 21.99 8.16
C ARG A 42 -24.31 20.66 8.86
N PRO A 43 -24.62 19.47 8.28
CA PRO A 43 -24.33 18.20 8.95
C PRO A 43 -22.83 17.97 9.15
N VAL A 44 -22.01 18.38 8.17
CA VAL A 44 -20.55 18.28 8.20
C VAL A 44 -19.98 19.17 9.32
N ALA A 45 -20.44 20.42 9.39
CA ALA A 45 -20.04 21.35 10.43
C ALA A 45 -20.44 20.89 11.84
N ALA A 46 -21.66 20.36 11.98
CA ALA A 46 -22.15 19.82 13.26
C ALA A 46 -21.32 18.62 13.72
N HIS A 47 -20.97 17.72 12.80
CA HIS A 47 -20.10 16.57 13.06
C HIS A 47 -18.70 17.02 13.52
N LEU A 48 -18.04 17.88 12.76
CA LEU A 48 -16.72 18.41 13.11
C LEU A 48 -16.72 19.23 14.41
N ALA A 49 -17.81 19.94 14.72
CA ALA A 49 -17.96 20.63 15.99
C ALA A 49 -18.03 19.66 17.18
N ALA A 50 -18.58 18.45 16.98
CA ALA A 50 -18.66 17.42 18.01
C ALA A 50 -17.31 16.72 18.24
N VAL A 51 -16.62 16.32 17.17
CA VAL A 51 -15.36 15.54 17.27
C VAL A 51 -14.09 16.41 17.37
N GLY A 52 -14.16 17.65 16.88
CA GLY A 52 -13.00 18.54 16.74
C GLY A 52 -12.23 18.83 18.03
N PRO A 53 -12.88 19.04 19.19
CA PRO A 53 -12.17 19.25 20.46
C PRO A 53 -11.27 18.07 20.85
N GLU A 54 -11.71 16.83 20.66
CA GLU A 54 -10.93 15.63 20.94
C GLU A 54 -9.77 15.47 19.95
N VAL A 55 -10.04 15.69 18.65
CA VAL A 55 -9.02 15.70 17.60
C VAL A 55 -7.93 16.71 17.92
N LEU A 56 -8.30 17.93 18.30
CA LEU A 56 -7.34 18.98 18.66
C LEU A 56 -6.55 18.62 19.91
N ALA A 57 -7.20 18.14 20.98
CA ALA A 57 -6.52 17.76 22.21
C ALA A 57 -5.43 16.71 21.93
N LYS A 58 -5.73 15.71 21.10
CA LYS A 58 -4.75 14.70 20.69
C LYS A 58 -3.56 15.31 19.94
N ILE A 59 -3.80 16.22 19.00
CA ILE A 59 -2.74 16.92 18.27
C ILE A 59 -1.86 17.73 19.23
N GLU A 60 -2.48 18.46 20.16
CA GLU A 60 -1.79 19.27 21.16
C GLU A 60 -0.93 18.42 22.10
N ASP A 61 -1.42 17.23 22.49
CA ASP A 61 -0.70 16.27 23.32
C ASP A 61 0.48 15.60 22.57
N GLU A 62 0.26 15.13 21.35
CA GLU A 62 1.31 14.46 20.55
C GLU A 62 2.41 15.43 20.12
N LEU A 63 2.04 16.65 19.75
CA LEU A 63 2.99 17.67 19.30
C LEU A 63 3.44 18.60 20.42
N LEU A 64 3.01 18.42 21.67
CA LEU A 64 3.33 19.27 22.81
C LEU A 64 3.23 20.77 22.48
N ILE A 65 2.09 21.16 21.91
CA ILE A 65 1.82 22.52 21.41
C ILE A 65 0.39 22.93 21.70
N HIS A 66 0.13 24.22 21.93
CA HIS A 66 -1.23 24.74 22.09
C HIS A 66 -1.63 25.68 20.95
N LEU A 67 -2.79 25.41 20.34
CA LEU A 67 -3.41 26.31 19.38
C LEU A 67 -4.34 27.31 20.10
N PRO A 68 -4.28 28.61 19.75
CA PRO A 68 -5.14 29.60 20.38
C PRO A 68 -6.58 29.42 19.88
N PRO A 69 -7.59 29.51 20.75
CA PRO A 69 -8.98 29.55 20.32
C PRO A 69 -9.40 30.95 19.82
N PRO A 70 -10.39 31.06 18.91
CA PRO A 70 -10.94 29.97 18.14
C PRO A 70 -10.09 29.66 16.90
N VAL A 71 -9.92 28.37 16.58
CA VAL A 71 -9.49 27.94 15.24
C VAL A 71 -10.69 28.08 14.30
N ARG A 72 -10.52 28.84 13.21
CA ARG A 72 -11.60 29.06 12.23
C ARG A 72 -11.55 27.96 11.18
N VAL A 73 -12.68 27.33 10.90
CA VAL A 73 -12.77 26.24 9.93
C VAL A 73 -13.80 26.62 8.88
N HIS A 74 -13.36 26.86 7.65
CA HIS A 74 -14.24 27.15 6.52
C HIS A 74 -14.50 25.87 5.73
N ILE A 75 -15.74 25.42 5.69
CA ILE A 75 -16.16 24.28 4.87
C ILE A 75 -16.70 24.84 3.56
N GLN A 76 -16.05 24.49 2.45
CA GLN A 76 -16.34 25.07 1.14
C GLN A 76 -16.46 23.97 0.07
N GLU A 77 -17.41 24.13 -0.85
CA GLU A 77 -17.52 23.25 -2.02
C GLU A 77 -16.29 23.39 -2.93
N ARG A 78 -15.87 24.65 -3.15
CA ARG A 78 -14.63 25.01 -3.85
C ARG A 78 -13.77 25.79 -2.89
N LEU A 79 -12.56 25.29 -2.64
CA LEU A 79 -11.63 25.96 -1.76
C LEU A 79 -11.20 27.29 -2.37
N THR A 80 -11.45 28.37 -1.64
CA THR A 80 -11.11 29.73 -2.04
C THR A 80 -10.34 30.40 -0.91
N LEU A 81 -9.16 30.93 -1.24
CA LEU A 81 -8.39 31.71 -0.29
C LEU A 81 -9.13 32.97 0.12
N PRO A 82 -8.86 33.52 1.31
CA PRO A 82 -9.28 34.87 1.65
C PRO A 82 -8.79 35.86 0.57
N GLY A 83 -9.73 36.49 -0.15
CA GLY A 83 -9.44 37.32 -1.33
C GLY A 83 -9.98 36.76 -2.64
N GLY A 84 -10.57 35.55 -2.64
CA GLY A 84 -11.35 35.01 -3.75
C GLY A 84 -10.55 34.18 -4.78
N VAL A 85 -9.29 33.87 -4.50
CA VAL A 85 -8.49 32.98 -5.36
C VAL A 85 -8.93 31.54 -5.14
N GLU A 86 -9.50 30.92 -6.17
CA GLU A 86 -9.88 29.50 -6.17
C GLU A 86 -8.64 28.61 -6.25
N LEU A 87 -8.57 27.62 -5.38
CA LEU A 87 -7.51 26.63 -5.33
C LEU A 87 -7.78 25.49 -6.34
N ALA A 88 -6.73 24.77 -6.70
CA ALA A 88 -6.85 23.64 -7.60
C ALA A 88 -7.77 22.55 -7.03
N GLY A 89 -8.60 21.95 -7.88
CA GLY A 89 -9.64 21.01 -7.48
C GLY A 89 -9.17 19.66 -6.92
N TRP A 90 -7.87 19.40 -6.80
CA TRP A 90 -7.32 18.21 -6.13
C TRP A 90 -6.91 18.50 -4.67
N ILE A 91 -7.00 19.75 -4.23
CA ILE A 91 -6.72 20.16 -2.86
C ILE A 91 -7.96 19.89 -2.01
N GLU A 92 -7.79 19.13 -0.92
CA GLU A 92 -8.85 18.73 0.01
C GLU A 92 -8.90 19.61 1.27
N GLY A 93 -7.76 20.19 1.64
CA GLY A 93 -7.63 21.05 2.80
C GLY A 93 -6.49 22.06 2.64
N LEU A 94 -6.52 23.11 3.45
CA LEU A 94 -5.42 24.05 3.57
C LEU A 94 -5.41 24.73 4.94
N ALA A 95 -4.29 24.65 5.64
CA ALA A 95 -3.99 25.48 6.80
C ALA A 95 -3.43 26.87 6.41
N ILE A 96 -4.00 27.92 7.00
CA ILE A 96 -3.57 29.31 6.88
C ILE A 96 -3.14 29.79 8.28
N ALA A 97 -1.86 29.56 8.58
CA ALA A 97 -1.33 29.66 9.93
C ALA A 97 -1.38 31.07 10.54
N ASP A 98 -1.09 32.09 9.75
CA ASP A 98 -1.13 33.51 10.13
C ASP A 98 -2.55 33.97 10.54
N ARG A 99 -3.59 33.23 10.13
CA ARG A 99 -4.99 33.55 10.42
C ARG A 99 -5.66 32.56 11.36
N ASN A 100 -4.93 31.59 11.90
CA ASN A 100 -5.49 30.51 12.71
C ASN A 100 -6.71 29.85 12.03
N THR A 101 -6.59 29.62 10.72
CA THR A 101 -7.70 29.24 9.85
C THR A 101 -7.38 27.97 9.09
N VAL A 102 -8.34 27.06 9.01
CA VAL A 102 -8.33 25.88 8.15
C VAL A 102 -9.43 26.03 7.10
N LEU A 103 -9.11 25.76 5.85
CA LEU A 103 -10.07 25.56 4.78
C LEU A 103 -10.23 24.05 4.56
N LEU A 104 -11.46 23.55 4.56
CA LEU A 104 -11.79 22.16 4.27
C LEU A 104 -12.73 22.09 3.08
N ARG A 105 -12.41 21.21 2.15
CA ARG A 105 -13.32 20.90 1.06
C ARG A 105 -14.50 20.09 1.61
N SER A 106 -15.69 20.43 1.16
CA SER A 106 -16.89 19.69 1.54
C SER A 106 -16.78 18.23 1.08
N PRO A 107 -17.01 17.24 1.97
CA PRO A 107 -17.00 15.83 1.61
C PRO A 107 -18.12 15.47 0.61
N ARG A 108 -19.13 16.34 0.44
CA ARG A 108 -20.20 16.14 -0.54
C ARG A 108 -19.73 16.19 -2.00
N VAL A 109 -18.60 16.86 -2.24
CA VAL A 109 -18.01 17.04 -3.58
C VAL A 109 -16.53 16.61 -3.64
N SER A 110 -16.05 16.03 -2.55
CA SER A 110 -14.71 15.43 -2.50
C SER A 110 -14.78 14.00 -3.05
N HIS A 111 -13.68 13.58 -3.66
CA HIS A 111 -13.49 12.21 -4.14
C HIS A 111 -12.25 11.57 -3.52
N THR A 112 -11.71 12.17 -2.46
CA THR A 112 -10.59 11.61 -1.73
C THR A 112 -11.01 10.30 -1.04
N PRO A 113 -10.14 9.27 -1.00
CA PRO A 113 -10.41 8.05 -0.24
C PRO A 113 -10.17 8.23 1.28
N LEU A 114 -9.80 9.44 1.73
CA LEU A 114 -9.55 9.75 3.13
C LEU A 114 -10.84 10.15 3.84
N GLU A 115 -10.95 9.77 5.11
CA GLU A 115 -12.03 10.24 5.98
C GLU A 115 -11.87 11.74 6.27
N LEU A 116 -13.00 12.43 6.47
CA LEU A 116 -13.02 13.88 6.71
C LEU A 116 -12.18 14.27 7.93
N GLU A 117 -12.27 13.49 9.00
CA GLU A 117 -11.57 13.69 10.26
C GLU A 117 -10.06 13.54 10.08
N THR A 118 -9.62 12.63 9.20
CA THR A 118 -8.21 12.49 8.84
C THR A 118 -7.70 13.74 8.12
N VAL A 119 -8.45 14.23 7.12
CA VAL A 119 -8.09 15.50 6.43
C VAL A 119 -8.10 16.66 7.42
N PHE A 120 -9.08 16.73 8.31
CA PHE A 120 -9.17 17.79 9.31
C PHE A 120 -7.99 17.76 10.29
N ALA A 121 -7.64 16.58 10.82
CA ALA A 121 -6.49 16.42 11.71
C ALA A 121 -5.17 16.76 11.00
N HIS A 122 -5.03 16.42 9.72
CA HIS A 122 -3.87 16.76 8.89
C HIS A 122 -3.70 18.28 8.78
N GLU A 123 -4.76 19.02 8.43
CA GLU A 123 -4.70 20.48 8.32
C GLU A 123 -4.51 21.18 9.67
N LEU A 124 -5.14 20.67 10.75
CA LEU A 124 -4.88 21.19 12.10
C LEU A 124 -3.44 20.97 12.54
N THR A 125 -2.82 19.87 12.12
CA THR A 125 -1.41 19.59 12.39
C THR A 125 -0.52 20.61 11.69
N HIS A 126 -0.76 20.93 10.41
CA HIS A 126 -0.02 22.00 9.73
C HIS A 126 -0.14 23.34 10.45
N LEU A 127 -1.35 23.69 10.90
CA LEU A 127 -1.59 24.91 11.68
C LEU A 127 -0.74 24.94 12.97
N ALA A 128 -0.65 23.82 13.68
CA ALA A 128 0.21 23.68 14.85
C ALA A 128 1.70 23.79 14.51
N LEU A 129 2.17 23.04 13.50
CA LEU A 129 3.57 23.01 13.10
C LEU A 129 4.09 24.38 12.66
N HIS A 130 3.34 25.09 11.81
CA HIS A 130 3.74 26.41 11.31
C HIS A 130 3.76 27.47 12.41
N ARG A 131 2.98 27.26 13.49
CA ARG A 131 3.01 28.12 14.65
C ARG A 131 4.20 27.83 15.57
N ARG A 132 4.61 26.56 15.71
CA ARG A 132 5.82 26.18 16.46
C ARG A 132 7.10 26.57 15.71
N VAL A 133 7.10 26.45 14.39
CA VAL A 133 8.25 26.74 13.53
C VAL A 133 7.87 27.75 12.44
N PRO A 134 7.71 29.05 12.77
CA PRO A 134 7.27 30.08 11.81
C PRO A 134 8.19 30.30 10.61
N ARG A 135 9.47 29.90 10.75
CA ARG A 135 10.46 29.99 9.65
C ARG A 135 10.23 28.92 8.57
N GLY A 136 9.33 27.97 8.83
CA GLY A 136 9.02 26.85 7.96
C GLY A 136 9.82 25.58 8.31
N LEU A 137 9.29 24.46 7.85
CA LEU A 137 9.91 23.15 7.93
C LEU A 137 10.31 22.68 6.53
N PRO A 138 11.29 21.77 6.39
CA PRO A 138 11.45 21.00 5.18
C PRO A 138 10.12 20.33 4.82
N ARG A 139 9.69 20.42 3.57
CA ARG A 139 8.34 20.01 3.17
C ARG A 139 8.01 18.56 3.54
N TRP A 140 8.98 17.66 3.40
CA TRP A 140 8.79 16.26 3.76
C TRP A 140 8.53 16.07 5.27
N LEU A 141 9.10 16.91 6.13
CA LEU A 141 8.92 16.82 7.57
C LEU A 141 7.56 17.36 7.98
N ASP A 142 7.15 18.50 7.40
CA ASP A 142 5.83 19.10 7.59
C ASP A 142 4.70 18.12 7.23
N GLU A 143 4.76 17.59 6.01
CA GLU A 143 3.75 16.65 5.48
C GLU A 143 3.81 15.29 6.20
N GLY A 144 5.02 14.78 6.50
CA GLY A 144 5.18 13.52 7.22
C GLY A 144 4.67 13.57 8.67
N LEU A 145 4.82 14.70 9.36
CA LEU A 145 4.26 14.92 10.70
C LEU A 145 2.74 15.04 10.65
N ALA A 146 2.21 15.80 9.70
CA ALA A 146 0.76 15.92 9.50
C ALA A 146 0.11 14.55 9.23
N MET A 147 0.70 13.74 8.35
CA MET A 147 0.23 12.38 8.09
C MET A 147 0.36 11.47 9.32
N LEU A 148 1.45 11.57 10.09
CA LEU A 148 1.66 10.71 11.26
C LEU A 148 0.61 10.96 12.34
N VAL A 149 0.39 12.23 12.68
CA VAL A 149 -0.57 12.67 13.72
C VAL A 149 -2.01 12.41 13.28
N ALA A 150 -2.33 12.67 12.01
CA ALA A 150 -3.64 12.37 11.44
C ALA A 150 -3.91 10.86 11.24
N HIS A 151 -2.89 10.02 11.46
CA HIS A 151 -2.90 8.60 11.10
C HIS A 151 -3.29 8.35 9.65
N GLU A 152 -2.83 9.22 8.76
CA GLU A 152 -3.13 9.17 7.33
C GLU A 152 -2.24 8.12 6.65
N LEU A 153 -2.76 6.91 6.50
CA LEU A 153 -2.13 5.85 5.70
C LEU A 153 -2.98 5.52 4.48
N ARG A 154 -2.45 5.75 3.27
CA ARG A 154 -3.24 5.54 2.04
C ARG A 154 -3.10 4.11 1.53
N PRO A 155 -4.18 3.51 0.96
CA PRO A 155 -4.13 2.18 0.38
C PRO A 155 -3.12 2.07 -0.76
N GLY A 156 -2.02 1.36 -0.55
CA GLY A 156 -0.93 1.21 -1.53
C GLY A 156 0.40 1.86 -1.10
N ASP A 157 0.46 2.58 0.01
CA ASP A 157 1.71 3.20 0.46
C ASP A 157 2.74 2.16 0.93
N ILE A 158 2.28 1.11 1.63
CA ILE A 158 3.11 -0.02 2.04
C ILE A 158 3.76 -0.76 0.84
N PRO A 159 3.00 -1.24 -0.16
CA PRO A 159 3.62 -1.90 -1.32
C PRO A 159 4.48 -0.94 -2.14
N LEU A 160 4.17 0.35 -2.18
CA LEU A 160 5.01 1.36 -2.82
C LEU A 160 6.37 1.48 -2.11
N LEU A 161 6.38 1.61 -0.78
CA LEU A 161 7.63 1.63 0.01
C LEU A 161 8.43 0.34 -0.17
N ALA A 162 7.77 -0.82 -0.23
CA ALA A 162 8.41 -2.10 -0.52
C ALA A 162 9.13 -2.10 -1.88
N SER A 163 8.46 -1.60 -2.92
CA SER A 163 9.02 -1.46 -4.27
C SER A 163 10.22 -0.51 -4.30
N LEU A 164 10.11 0.65 -3.64
CA LEU A 164 11.22 1.61 -3.53
C LEU A 164 12.43 1.02 -2.80
N ALA A 165 12.19 0.27 -1.73
CA ALA A 165 13.25 -0.41 -0.97
C ALA A 165 13.96 -1.48 -1.81
N ALA A 166 13.20 -2.29 -2.56
CA ALA A 166 13.72 -3.34 -3.43
C ALA A 166 14.53 -2.78 -4.61
N THR A 167 14.08 -1.67 -5.20
CA THR A 167 14.75 -1.00 -6.33
C THR A 167 15.88 -0.05 -5.90
N ARG A 168 16.14 0.07 -4.59
CA ARG A 168 17.09 1.04 -4.01
C ARG A 168 16.78 2.51 -4.39
N SER A 169 15.50 2.83 -4.54
CA SER A 169 15.00 4.16 -4.91
C SER A 169 14.52 4.97 -3.70
N LEU A 170 14.99 4.64 -2.49
CA LEU A 170 14.68 5.39 -1.28
C LEU A 170 15.48 6.71 -1.27
N THR A 171 14.84 7.79 -0.84
CA THR A 171 15.47 9.11 -0.74
C THR A 171 16.50 9.19 0.38
N ASP A 172 17.39 10.18 0.31
CA ASP A 172 18.37 10.52 1.33
C ASP A 172 17.94 11.76 2.16
N PHE A 173 16.82 12.40 1.79
CA PHE A 173 16.32 13.63 2.39
C PHE A 173 17.36 14.77 2.47
N THR A 174 18.32 14.82 1.55
CA THR A 174 19.39 15.85 1.55
C THR A 174 18.97 17.17 0.91
N GLY A 175 17.83 17.23 0.22
CA GLY A 175 17.26 18.44 -0.37
C GLY A 175 15.94 18.87 0.28
N ASP A 176 15.65 20.19 0.26
CA ASP A 176 14.40 20.79 0.75
C ASP A 176 13.15 20.22 0.06
N ARG A 177 13.35 19.72 -1.15
CA ARG A 177 12.37 18.98 -1.95
C ARG A 177 13.09 17.69 -2.33
N PRO A 178 12.86 16.56 -1.64
CA PRO A 178 13.37 15.31 -2.15
C PRO A 178 12.85 15.17 -3.59
N SER A 179 13.75 15.10 -4.57
CA SER A 179 13.33 15.02 -5.97
C SER A 179 12.74 13.63 -6.19
N PHE A 180 11.42 13.60 -6.35
CA PHE A 180 10.67 12.38 -6.61
C PHE A 180 10.66 12.15 -8.13
N ALA A 181 11.59 11.36 -8.65
CA ALA A 181 11.59 10.99 -10.06
C ALA A 181 10.50 9.93 -10.36
N GLY A 182 9.72 10.10 -11.44
CA GLY A 182 8.77 9.11 -11.98
C GLY A 182 7.29 9.52 -12.00
N THR A 183 6.43 8.69 -12.61
CA THR A 183 4.98 8.93 -12.81
C THR A 183 4.14 8.93 -11.53
N HIS A 184 4.72 8.50 -10.40
CA HIS A 184 4.10 8.51 -9.06
C HIS A 184 4.78 9.47 -8.07
N ALA A 185 5.53 10.44 -8.59
CA ALA A 185 6.38 11.35 -7.83
C ALA A 185 5.76 11.91 -6.53
N PRO A 186 4.51 12.44 -6.51
CA PRO A 186 3.95 13.00 -5.27
C PRO A 186 3.58 11.94 -4.23
N ARG A 187 3.18 10.75 -4.64
CA ARG A 187 2.74 9.72 -3.70
C ARG A 187 3.91 9.01 -3.03
N ALA A 188 4.95 8.70 -3.81
CA ALA A 188 6.20 8.14 -3.28
C ALA A 188 6.86 9.09 -2.27
N ALA A 189 6.67 10.40 -2.46
CA ALA A 189 7.08 11.42 -1.52
C ALA A 189 6.45 11.27 -0.15
N TYR A 190 5.13 11.30 -0.12
CA TYR A 190 4.34 11.26 1.10
C TYR A 190 4.55 9.96 1.86
N ALA A 191 4.58 8.83 1.15
CA ALA A 191 4.86 7.54 1.78
C ALA A 191 6.24 7.50 2.46
N GLN A 192 7.29 8.03 1.81
CA GLN A 192 8.63 8.08 2.39
C GLN A 192 8.72 9.10 3.54
N ALA A 193 8.09 10.26 3.39
CA ALA A 193 8.00 11.29 4.42
C ALA A 193 7.37 10.76 5.70
N LEU A 194 6.17 10.18 5.62
CA LEU A 194 5.50 9.51 6.74
C LEU A 194 6.40 8.43 7.35
N SER A 195 7.01 7.57 6.51
CA SER A 195 7.87 6.49 6.99
C SER A 195 9.10 7.01 7.76
N MET A 196 9.73 8.09 7.30
CA MET A 196 10.89 8.70 7.94
C MET A 196 10.50 9.37 9.26
N VAL A 197 9.42 10.16 9.28
CA VAL A 197 8.93 10.79 10.52
C VAL A 197 8.52 9.73 11.53
N HIS A 198 7.85 8.67 11.10
CA HIS A 198 7.55 7.53 11.98
C HIS A 198 8.82 6.86 12.51
N HIS A 199 9.89 6.73 11.72
CA HIS A 199 11.17 6.20 12.22
C HIS A 199 11.80 7.11 13.28
N LEU A 200 11.77 8.42 13.07
CA LEU A 200 12.22 9.41 14.06
C LEU A 200 11.36 9.37 15.34
N GLN A 201 10.05 9.19 15.19
CA GLN A 201 9.11 9.02 16.30
C GLN A 201 9.41 7.75 17.09
N GLN A 202 9.66 6.62 16.42
CA GLN A 202 10.01 5.36 17.09
C GLN A 202 11.32 5.47 17.88
N LYS A 203 12.26 6.29 17.41
CA LYS A 203 13.57 6.47 18.03
C LYS A 203 13.53 7.40 19.25
N GLY A 204 12.85 8.54 19.14
CA GLY A 204 12.86 9.59 20.17
C GLY A 204 11.54 9.83 20.89
N GLY A 205 10.47 9.10 20.52
CA GLY A 205 9.12 9.41 20.94
C GLY A 205 8.62 10.77 20.45
N TRP A 206 7.45 11.16 20.95
CA TRP A 206 6.89 12.49 20.72
C TRP A 206 7.77 13.60 21.30
N GLU A 207 8.40 13.37 22.45
CA GLU A 207 9.34 14.32 23.04
C GLU A 207 10.56 14.57 22.14
N GLY A 208 11.08 13.54 21.47
CA GLY A 208 12.18 13.67 20.52
C GLY A 208 11.78 14.55 19.34
N LEU A 209 10.61 14.31 18.76
CA LEU A 209 10.08 15.16 17.68
C LEU A 209 9.86 16.60 18.15
N ALA A 210 9.30 16.80 19.34
CA ALA A 210 9.11 18.12 19.93
C ALA A 210 10.44 18.87 20.09
N ARG A 211 11.47 18.20 20.65
CA ARG A 211 12.83 18.79 20.75
C ARG A 211 13.44 19.09 19.39
N LEU A 212 13.21 18.24 18.37
CA LEU A 212 13.65 18.52 17.00
C LEU A 212 13.00 19.80 16.46
N LEU A 213 11.68 19.95 16.64
CA LEU A 213 10.95 21.15 16.22
C LEU A 213 11.44 22.41 16.95
N ASP A 214 11.74 22.33 18.25
CA ASP A 214 12.27 23.47 19.02
C ASP A 214 13.65 23.93 18.51
N ARG A 215 14.50 22.97 18.15
CA ARG A 215 15.81 23.24 17.56
C ARG A 215 15.69 23.92 16.20
N LEU A 216 14.80 23.41 15.34
CA LEU A 216 14.51 24.02 14.05
C LEU A 216 13.91 25.43 14.21
N ALA A 217 13.03 25.64 15.19
CA ALA A 217 12.48 26.95 15.53
C ALA A 217 13.56 27.94 15.98
N ALA A 218 14.57 27.45 16.72
CA ALA A 218 15.74 28.23 17.13
C ALA A 218 16.69 28.57 15.97
N GLY A 219 16.50 27.96 14.79
CA GLY A 219 17.30 28.21 13.59
C GLY A 219 18.43 27.20 13.36
N ASP A 220 18.51 26.12 14.14
CA ASP A 220 19.45 25.04 13.88
C ASP A 220 19.14 24.38 12.53
N GLY A 221 20.18 24.03 11.76
CA GLY A 221 20.00 23.23 10.56
C GLY A 221 19.54 21.80 10.89
N LEU A 222 18.70 21.20 10.03
CA LEU A 222 18.10 19.89 10.25
C LEU A 222 19.10 18.81 10.70
N ALA A 223 20.24 18.69 10.01
CA ALA A 223 21.25 17.70 10.34
C ALA A 223 21.85 17.90 11.75
N SER A 224 22.11 19.15 12.13
CA SER A 224 22.64 19.51 13.46
C SER A 224 21.59 19.29 14.56
N ALA A 225 20.36 19.71 14.31
CA ALA A 225 19.23 19.53 15.20
C ALA A 225 18.97 18.04 15.46
N ALA A 226 18.91 17.23 14.39
CA ALA A 226 18.70 15.79 14.48
C ALA A 226 19.85 15.09 15.22
N ALA A 227 21.11 15.45 14.93
CA ALA A 227 22.25 14.88 15.64
C ALA A 227 22.20 15.16 17.15
N THR A 228 21.80 16.38 17.52
CA THR A 228 21.70 16.75 18.93
C THR A 228 20.56 16.01 19.65
N VAL A 229 19.43 15.80 18.96
CA VAL A 229 18.24 15.19 19.56
C VAL A 229 18.32 13.66 19.62
N TYR A 230 18.86 13.02 18.58
CA TYR A 230 18.85 11.57 18.41
C TYR A 230 20.22 10.92 18.67
N GLY A 231 21.27 11.71 18.88
CA GLY A 231 22.64 11.23 19.16
C GLY A 231 23.42 10.77 17.93
N ASP A 232 22.78 10.72 16.75
CA ASP A 232 23.37 10.21 15.51
C ASP A 232 23.38 11.27 14.41
N GLY A 233 24.46 11.31 13.62
CA GLY A 233 24.53 12.17 12.44
C GLY A 233 23.42 11.88 11.43
N TRP A 234 23.04 12.88 10.62
CA TRP A 234 21.93 12.78 9.68
C TRP A 234 22.03 11.57 8.74
N HIS A 235 23.20 11.31 8.16
CA HIS A 235 23.41 10.14 7.29
C HIS A 235 23.16 8.82 8.02
N ALA A 236 23.58 8.69 9.28
CA ALA A 236 23.34 7.48 10.06
C ALA A 236 21.84 7.28 10.38
N LEU A 237 21.09 8.37 10.60
CA LEU A 237 19.63 8.31 10.76
C LEU A 237 18.94 7.87 9.46
N VAL A 238 19.36 8.41 8.32
CA VAL A 238 18.83 8.04 7.00
C VAL A 238 19.17 6.58 6.67
N ASP A 239 20.42 6.14 6.88
CA ASP A 239 20.84 4.76 6.65
C ASP A 239 20.10 3.78 7.55
N GLY A 240 19.89 4.15 8.82
CA GLY A 240 19.08 3.40 9.77
C GLY A 240 17.63 3.25 9.30
N TRP A 241 17.01 4.35 8.86
CA TRP A 241 15.67 4.33 8.28
C TRP A 241 15.59 3.45 7.02
N GLN A 242 16.49 3.66 6.04
CA GLN A 242 16.49 2.87 4.80
C GLN A 242 16.66 1.38 5.09
N SER A 243 17.52 1.03 6.04
CA SER A 243 17.72 -0.36 6.49
C SER A 243 16.47 -0.94 7.13
N ALA A 244 15.80 -0.16 7.99
CA ALA A 244 14.54 -0.56 8.62
C ALA A 244 13.42 -0.79 7.60
N VAL A 245 13.28 0.09 6.60
CA VAL A 245 12.30 -0.06 5.51
C VAL A 245 12.61 -1.32 4.70
N ARG A 246 13.87 -1.55 4.31
CA ARG A 246 14.26 -2.78 3.58
C ARG A 246 13.95 -4.04 4.38
N LEU A 247 14.33 -4.09 5.66
CA LEU A 247 14.07 -5.26 6.50
C LEU A 247 12.56 -5.52 6.65
N ARG A 248 11.78 -4.48 6.90
CA ARG A 248 10.33 -4.59 7.12
C ARG A 248 9.58 -4.96 5.84
N TYR A 249 10.01 -4.50 4.67
CA TYR A 249 9.21 -4.65 3.45
C TYR A 249 9.78 -5.63 2.42
N THR A 250 11.02 -6.12 2.56
CA THR A 250 11.57 -7.17 1.68
C THR A 250 11.18 -8.59 2.13
N TRP A 251 10.97 -8.82 3.43
CA TRP A 251 10.72 -10.16 3.98
C TRP A 251 9.25 -10.43 4.27
N LEU A 252 8.47 -9.41 4.66
CA LEU A 252 7.05 -9.57 4.97
C LEU A 252 6.23 -10.14 3.80
N PRO A 253 6.36 -9.65 2.55
CA PRO A 253 5.61 -10.20 1.43
C PRO A 253 5.90 -11.68 1.17
N LEU A 254 7.15 -12.13 1.38
CA LEU A 254 7.53 -13.53 1.19
C LEU A 254 6.93 -14.46 2.25
N ILE A 255 6.79 -13.98 3.49
CA ILE A 255 6.18 -14.73 4.60
C ILE A 255 4.65 -14.75 4.46
N LEU A 256 4.04 -13.61 4.11
CA LEU A 256 2.59 -13.41 4.07
C LEU A 256 1.93 -13.83 2.74
N SER A 257 2.65 -13.95 1.64
CA SER A 257 2.07 -14.37 0.35
C SER A 257 1.64 -15.84 0.30
N GLY A 258 1.87 -16.62 1.37
CA GLY A 258 1.64 -18.06 1.39
C GLY A 258 2.58 -18.84 0.44
N SER A 259 3.40 -18.15 -0.35
CA SER A 259 4.35 -18.76 -1.29
C SER A 259 5.43 -19.55 -0.56
N LEU A 260 5.84 -19.11 0.63
CA LEU A 260 6.77 -19.87 1.47
C LEU A 260 6.18 -21.21 1.93
N VAL A 261 4.89 -21.28 2.22
CA VAL A 261 4.20 -22.53 2.57
C VAL A 261 4.20 -23.50 1.39
N TRP A 262 3.87 -23.03 0.19
CA TRP A 262 3.91 -23.85 -1.02
C TRP A 262 5.34 -24.24 -1.42
N PHE A 263 6.30 -23.32 -1.28
CA PHE A 263 7.71 -23.56 -1.53
C PHE A 263 8.26 -24.66 -0.61
N LEU A 264 7.92 -24.64 0.68
CA LEU A 264 8.31 -25.67 1.66
C LEU A 264 7.50 -26.98 1.54
N ALA A 265 6.26 -26.93 1.05
CA ALA A 265 5.45 -28.13 0.82
C ALA A 265 5.90 -28.91 -0.43
N SER A 266 6.40 -28.20 -1.45
CA SER A 266 6.81 -28.79 -2.73
C SER A 266 7.86 -29.91 -2.64
N PRO A 267 8.92 -29.86 -1.81
CA PRO A 267 9.92 -30.93 -1.71
C PRO A 267 9.34 -32.13 -0.96
N VAL A 268 8.46 -31.91 0.02
CA VAL A 268 7.80 -32.98 0.78
C VAL A 268 6.86 -33.76 -0.13
N VAL A 269 6.04 -33.06 -0.92
CA VAL A 269 5.17 -33.67 -1.93
C VAL A 269 6.00 -34.36 -3.00
N GLY A 270 7.06 -33.71 -3.51
CA GLY A 270 7.98 -34.29 -4.48
C GLY A 270 8.64 -35.58 -3.99
N LEU A 271 9.16 -35.59 -2.76
CA LEU A 271 9.73 -36.79 -2.13
C LEU A 271 8.67 -37.89 -1.93
N GLY A 272 7.45 -37.53 -1.56
CA GLY A 272 6.32 -38.46 -1.46
C GLY A 272 5.97 -39.11 -2.80
N LEU A 273 5.90 -38.32 -3.88
CA LEU A 273 5.65 -38.80 -5.24
C LEU A 273 6.78 -39.71 -5.74
N VAL A 274 8.04 -39.32 -5.54
CA VAL A 274 9.21 -40.14 -5.88
C VAL A 274 9.20 -41.45 -5.11
N ARG A 275 8.89 -41.41 -3.81
CA ARG A 275 8.78 -42.62 -2.98
C ARG A 275 7.66 -43.53 -3.45
N LYS A 276 6.47 -42.99 -3.75
CA LYS A 276 5.32 -43.74 -4.30
C LYS A 276 5.67 -44.38 -5.64
N TRP A 277 6.31 -43.64 -6.54
CA TRP A 277 6.76 -44.14 -7.84
C TRP A 277 7.77 -45.28 -7.69
N ARG A 278 8.78 -45.13 -6.81
CA ARG A 278 9.76 -46.20 -6.52
C ARG A 278 9.12 -47.46 -5.96
N ILE A 279 8.14 -47.33 -5.06
CA ILE A 279 7.42 -48.48 -4.49
C ILE A 279 6.57 -49.17 -5.58
N GLY A 280 5.87 -48.41 -6.41
CA GLY A 280 5.10 -48.96 -7.54
C GLY A 280 5.98 -49.73 -8.52
N GLN A 281 7.14 -49.18 -8.88
CA GLN A 281 8.12 -49.84 -9.75
C GLN A 281 8.65 -51.15 -9.16
N ARG A 282 8.84 -51.24 -7.83
CA ARG A 282 9.23 -52.49 -7.17
C ARG A 282 8.14 -53.55 -7.25
N ARG A 283 6.86 -53.16 -7.09
CA ARG A 283 5.73 -54.11 -7.21
C ARG A 283 5.57 -54.67 -8.61
N ILE A 284 5.72 -53.83 -9.63
CA ILE A 284 5.67 -54.27 -11.04
C ILE A 284 6.81 -55.25 -11.34
N ARG A 285 8.02 -54.98 -10.86
CA ARG A 285 9.16 -55.90 -11.03
C ARG A 285 8.95 -57.23 -10.32
N ALA A 286 8.41 -57.21 -9.09
CA ALA A 286 8.10 -58.44 -8.36
C ALA A 286 7.06 -59.30 -9.09
N MET A 287 5.98 -58.69 -9.61
CA MET A 287 4.98 -59.42 -10.41
C MET A 287 5.59 -59.99 -11.70
N ALA A 288 6.46 -59.26 -12.38
CA ALA A 288 7.14 -59.74 -13.58
C ALA A 288 8.14 -60.89 -13.29
N GLU A 289 8.81 -60.87 -12.14
CA GLU A 289 9.68 -61.97 -11.68
C GLU A 289 8.85 -63.21 -11.33
N GLU A 290 7.71 -63.04 -10.64
CA GLU A 290 6.78 -64.13 -10.33
C GLU A 290 6.20 -64.76 -11.61
N GLU A 291 5.77 -63.95 -12.58
CA GLU A 291 5.29 -64.40 -13.89
C GLU A 291 6.37 -65.17 -14.65
N ALA A 292 7.60 -64.64 -14.71
CA ALA A 292 8.72 -65.31 -15.38
C ALA A 292 9.10 -66.64 -14.73
N ILE A 293 9.05 -66.73 -13.40
CA ILE A 293 9.26 -67.99 -12.68
C ILE A 293 8.12 -68.97 -13.00
N ALA A 294 6.86 -68.52 -12.98
CA ALA A 294 5.71 -69.36 -13.28
C ALA A 294 5.76 -69.91 -14.72
N GLU A 295 6.11 -69.08 -15.71
CA GLU A 295 6.31 -69.50 -17.10
C GLU A 295 7.43 -70.54 -17.21
N ALA A 296 8.60 -70.28 -16.62
CA ALA A 296 9.72 -71.22 -16.64
C ALA A 296 9.37 -72.55 -15.97
N THR A 297 8.60 -72.54 -14.87
CA THR A 297 8.13 -73.78 -14.23
C THR A 297 7.15 -74.55 -15.12
N ALA A 298 6.21 -73.87 -15.78
CA ALA A 298 5.26 -74.50 -16.68
C ALA A 298 5.96 -75.12 -17.91
N GLU A 299 6.99 -74.46 -18.44
CA GLU A 299 7.81 -75.01 -19.53
C GLU A 299 8.57 -76.28 -19.10
N LEU A 300 9.17 -76.27 -17.90
CA LEU A 300 9.86 -77.43 -17.34
C LEU A 300 8.90 -78.60 -17.13
N GLU A 301 7.69 -78.35 -16.60
CA GLU A 301 6.65 -79.37 -16.44
C GLU A 301 6.23 -79.97 -17.80
N LEU A 302 6.04 -79.14 -18.82
CA LEU A 302 5.74 -79.58 -20.19
C LEU A 302 6.87 -80.43 -20.79
N GLN A 303 8.13 -80.05 -20.56
CA GLN A 303 9.29 -80.83 -21.01
C GLN A 303 9.37 -82.17 -20.26
N TRP A 304 9.12 -82.17 -18.96
CA TRP A 304 9.09 -83.36 -18.13
C TRP A 304 7.98 -84.33 -18.57
N ASP A 305 6.75 -83.85 -18.79
CA ASP A 305 5.63 -84.68 -19.29
C ASP A 305 5.96 -85.30 -20.66
N LYS A 306 6.55 -84.52 -21.58
CA LYS A 306 7.02 -85.05 -22.87
C LYS A 306 8.07 -86.15 -22.71
N SER A 307 8.98 -86.02 -21.74
CA SER A 307 10.03 -87.03 -21.50
C SER A 307 9.49 -88.35 -20.93
N LEU A 308 8.34 -88.31 -20.25
CA LEU A 308 7.69 -89.48 -19.67
C LEU A 308 6.80 -90.25 -20.67
N ARG A 309 6.51 -89.68 -21.84
CA ARG A 309 5.79 -90.40 -22.91
C ARG A 309 6.71 -91.39 -23.61
N VAL A 310 6.71 -92.62 -23.12
CA VAL A 310 7.32 -93.77 -23.80
C VAL A 310 6.51 -94.06 -25.07
N ALA A 311 7.17 -94.13 -26.22
CA ALA A 311 6.53 -94.53 -27.48
C ALA A 311 5.95 -95.95 -27.34
N ASP A 312 4.70 -96.15 -27.76
CA ASP A 312 4.05 -97.47 -27.71
C ASP A 312 4.95 -98.52 -28.38
N PRO A 313 5.21 -99.66 -27.73
CA PRO A 313 6.07 -100.68 -28.30
C PRO A 313 5.48 -101.19 -29.63
N PRO A 314 6.31 -101.37 -30.66
CA PRO A 314 5.84 -101.78 -31.98
C PRO A 314 5.14 -103.14 -31.88
N ARG A 315 3.93 -103.24 -32.46
CA ARG A 315 3.15 -104.50 -32.53
C ARG A 315 3.99 -105.57 -33.23
N ALA A 316 4.18 -106.70 -32.54
CA ALA A 316 4.89 -107.85 -33.09
C ALA A 316 4.09 -108.48 -34.25
N GLY A 317 4.69 -108.50 -35.43
CA GLY A 317 4.21 -109.26 -36.58
C GLY A 317 4.49 -108.59 -37.91
N GLU A 318 5.71 -108.75 -38.45
CA GLU A 318 5.89 -108.96 -39.90
C GLU A 318 7.31 -109.48 -40.19
N THR A 319 7.32 -110.71 -40.70
CA THR A 319 8.45 -111.48 -41.21
C THR A 319 8.83 -111.03 -42.62
N THR A 320 10.12 -111.05 -42.96
CA THR A 320 10.56 -111.28 -44.35
C THR A 320 11.96 -111.88 -44.36
N PRO A 321 12.14 -113.12 -44.86
CA PRO A 321 13.45 -113.68 -45.18
C PRO A 321 13.84 -113.36 -46.64
N PRO A 322 15.15 -113.33 -46.99
CA PRO A 322 15.60 -113.08 -48.36
C PRO A 322 15.89 -114.40 -49.10
N GLU A 323 15.41 -114.51 -50.34
CA GLU A 323 15.79 -115.58 -51.27
C GLU A 323 15.84 -114.96 -52.68
N GLY A 324 17.02 -114.64 -53.18
CA GLY A 324 17.79 -115.48 -54.13
C GLY A 324 18.09 -114.60 -55.36
N ALA A 325 19.09 -114.80 -56.21
CA ALA A 325 19.97 -115.91 -56.46
C ALA A 325 21.10 -115.46 -57.42
N HIS A 326 22.22 -116.16 -57.38
CA HIS A 326 23.13 -116.42 -58.51
C HIS A 326 23.98 -117.62 -58.09
N ASP A 327 23.61 -118.88 -58.33
CA ASP A 327 23.33 -119.69 -59.54
C ASP A 327 24.54 -120.49 -60.05
N ARG A 328 24.34 -121.81 -60.06
CA ARG A 328 24.71 -122.73 -61.14
C ARG A 328 23.50 -123.60 -61.45
#